data_AF-A0A955V9T0-F1
#
_entry.id   AF-A0A955V9T0-F1
#
_cell.length_a   1.000
_cell.length_b   1.000
_cell.length_c   1.000
_cell.angle_alpha   90.00
_cell.angle_beta   90.00
_cell.angle_gamma   90.00
#
_symmetry.space_group_name_H-M   'P 1'
#
loop_
_entity.id
_entity.type
_entity.pdbx_description
1 polymer ?
#
loop_
_entity_poly.entity_id
_entity_poly.type
_entity_poly.pdbx_seq_one_letter_code
_entity_poly.pdbx_strand_id
1 'polypeptide(L)' 'GLARTTLSRGEITWHDGDVRATRGRGRYVERPCFPPYWHAQVKKNDLATPTKVEREPFRG' A
#
# COMPACT_ATOMS: atom_id res chain seq x y z
N GLY A 1 13.33 1.59 -25.27
CA GLY A 1 13.54 0.12 -25.22
C GLY A 1 12.22 -0.55 -24.90
N LEU A 2 11.87 -1.62 -25.61
CA LEU A 2 10.69 -2.44 -25.32
C LEU A 2 11.08 -3.64 -24.45
N ALA A 3 10.15 -4.16 -23.67
CA ALA A 3 10.38 -5.37 -22.88
C ALA A 3 10.56 -6.58 -23.83
N ARG A 4 11.77 -7.12 -23.86
CA ARG A 4 12.09 -8.32 -24.63
C ARG A 4 11.41 -9.57 -24.05
N THR A 5 11.31 -9.66 -22.74
CA THR A 5 10.74 -10.80 -22.01
C THR A 5 10.05 -10.32 -20.75
N THR A 6 8.84 -10.83 -20.49
CA THR A 6 8.10 -10.55 -19.27
C THR A 6 7.87 -11.85 -18.51
N LEU A 7 8.18 -11.85 -17.22
CA LEU A 7 7.89 -12.97 -16.34
C LEU A 7 6.75 -12.63 -15.39
N SER A 8 5.93 -13.62 -15.09
CA SER A 8 4.93 -13.55 -14.03
C SER A 8 4.90 -14.88 -13.28
N ARG A 9 5.04 -14.82 -11.95
CA ARG A 9 5.02 -16.02 -11.07
C ARG A 9 5.99 -17.12 -11.50
N GLY A 10 7.18 -16.73 -11.96
CA GLY A 10 8.24 -17.65 -12.39
C GLY A 10 8.16 -18.15 -13.84
N GLU A 11 7.16 -17.72 -14.62
CA GLU A 11 6.99 -18.15 -16.02
C GLU A 11 7.10 -17.00 -17.01
N ILE A 12 7.59 -17.30 -18.22
CA ILE A 12 7.62 -16.36 -19.34
C ILE A 12 6.21 -16.20 -19.90
N THR A 13 5.60 -15.04 -19.68
CA THR A 13 4.26 -14.71 -20.22
C THR A 13 4.32 -13.94 -21.53
N TRP A 14 5.50 -13.42 -21.89
CA TRP A 14 5.77 -12.69 -23.13
C TRP A 14 7.23 -12.84 -23.55
N HIS A 15 7.47 -13.03 -24.84
CA HIS A 15 8.82 -13.02 -25.41
C HIS A 15 8.80 -12.56 -26.87
N ASP A 16 9.45 -11.42 -27.20
CA ASP A 16 9.67 -10.98 -28.58
C ASP A 16 8.44 -11.05 -29.53
N GLY A 17 7.27 -10.58 -29.10
CA GLY A 17 6.05 -10.62 -29.92
C GLY A 17 5.07 -11.75 -29.57
N ASP A 18 5.56 -12.77 -28.87
CA ASP A 18 4.82 -14.00 -28.53
C ASP A 18 4.14 -13.89 -27.15
N VAL A 19 2.80 -13.98 -27.12
CA VAL A 19 2.00 -13.95 -25.89
C VAL A 19 1.79 -15.38 -25.37
N ARG A 20 2.32 -15.64 -24.16
CA ARG A 20 2.24 -16.95 -23.49
C ARG A 20 1.38 -16.94 -22.23
N ALA A 21 0.64 -15.87 -21.98
CA ALA A 21 -0.21 -15.75 -20.81
C ALA A 21 -1.41 -16.72 -20.87
N THR A 22 -1.66 -17.47 -19.79
CA THR A 22 -2.80 -18.40 -19.69
C THR A 22 -3.95 -17.79 -18.89
N ARG A 23 -5.18 -17.88 -19.42
CA ARG A 23 -6.38 -17.42 -18.70
C ARG A 23 -6.52 -18.16 -17.36
N GLY A 24 -6.77 -17.41 -16.28
CA GLY A 24 -6.91 -17.97 -14.93
C GLY A 24 -5.60 -18.29 -14.20
N ARG A 25 -4.42 -18.08 -14.84
CA ARG A 25 -3.12 -18.22 -14.16
C ARG A 25 -2.85 -17.12 -13.15
N GLY A 26 -3.42 -15.94 -13.37
CA GLY A 26 -3.46 -14.87 -12.37
C GLY A 26 -4.16 -15.34 -11.10
N ARG A 27 -3.72 -14.83 -9.96
CA ARG A 27 -4.37 -15.06 -8.65
C ARG A 27 -4.50 -13.72 -7.97
N TYR A 28 -5.58 -13.59 -7.21
CA TYR A 28 -5.75 -12.51 -6.25
C TYR A 28 -4.60 -12.50 -5.24
N VAL A 29 -4.17 -11.30 -4.87
CA VAL A 29 -3.19 -11.08 -3.81
C VAL A 29 -3.90 -10.27 -2.74
N GLU A 30 -4.10 -10.89 -1.57
CA GLU A 30 -4.71 -10.23 -0.43
C GLU A 30 -3.79 -9.13 0.09
N ARG A 31 -4.37 -7.95 0.34
CA ARG A 31 -3.65 -6.77 0.83
C ARG A 31 -4.21 -6.41 2.20
N PRO A 32 -3.52 -6.75 3.30
CA PRO A 32 -4.01 -6.43 4.63
C PRO A 32 -4.10 -4.91 4.83
N CYS A 33 -5.06 -4.50 5.66
CA CYS A 33 -5.17 -3.11 6.12
C CYS A 33 -3.97 -2.72 6.99
N PHE A 34 -3.77 -1.40 7.15
CA PHE A 34 -2.72 -0.81 8.00
C PHE A 34 -1.28 -1.30 7.71
N PRO A 35 -0.81 -1.16 6.45
CA PRO A 35 0.54 -1.56 6.10
C PRO A 35 1.62 -0.71 6.81
N PRO A 36 2.83 -1.25 6.99
CA PRO A 36 3.86 -0.65 7.85
C PRO A 36 4.36 0.71 7.39
N TYR A 37 4.24 1.04 6.10
CA TYR A 37 4.62 2.35 5.59
C TYR A 37 3.75 3.51 6.13
N TRP A 38 2.61 3.22 6.79
CA TRP A 38 1.81 4.23 7.49
C TRP A 38 2.31 4.57 8.90
N HIS A 39 3.24 3.80 9.47
CA HIS A 39 3.66 3.96 10.87
C HIS A 39 4.14 5.38 11.22
N ALA A 40 4.80 6.07 10.28
CA ALA A 40 5.23 7.45 10.49
C ALA A 40 4.05 8.41 10.67
N GLN A 41 2.98 8.25 9.89
CA GLN A 41 1.78 9.06 9.99
C GLN A 41 1.00 8.75 11.27
N VAL A 42 0.93 7.48 11.67
CA VAL A 42 0.33 7.07 12.96
C VAL A 42 1.05 7.75 14.11
N LYS A 43 2.39 7.64 14.16
CA LYS A 43 3.21 8.31 15.19
C LYS A 43 3.00 9.82 15.21
N LYS A 44 2.91 10.47 14.04
CA LYS A 44 2.62 11.91 13.95
C LYS A 44 1.26 12.24 14.55
N ASN A 45 0.23 11.47 14.23
CA ASN A 45 -1.12 11.69 14.75
C ASN A 45 -1.16 11.52 16.28
N ASP A 46 -0.50 10.49 16.80
CA ASP A 46 -0.42 10.23 18.25
C ASP A 46 0.24 11.41 18.99
N LEU A 47 1.37 11.91 18.45
CA LEU A 47 2.07 13.08 19.01
C LEU A 47 1.28 14.38 18.88
N ALA A 48 0.39 14.47 17.89
CA ALA A 48 -0.45 15.64 17.63
C ALA A 48 -1.80 15.59 18.34
N THR A 49 -1.99 14.65 19.29
CA THR A 49 -3.22 14.56 20.09
C THR A 49 -3.47 15.88 20.83
N PRO A 50 -4.60 16.58 20.59
CA PRO A 50 -4.85 17.88 21.19
C PRO A 50 -5.11 17.76 22.70
N THR A 51 -4.51 18.66 23.47
CA THR A 51 -4.71 18.76 24.92
C THR A 51 -5.59 19.95 25.27
N LYS A 52 -6.50 19.77 26.25
CA LYS A 52 -7.32 20.86 26.76
C LYS A 52 -6.45 21.93 27.44
N VAL A 53 -6.86 23.19 27.35
CA VAL A 53 -6.31 24.26 28.18
C VAL A 53 -7.00 24.20 29.54
N GLU A 54 -6.22 24.11 30.60
CA GLU A 54 -6.75 24.21 31.96
C GLU A 54 -7.09 25.67 32.27
N ARG A 55 -8.35 25.90 32.65
CA ARG A 55 -8.87 27.24 32.95
C ARG A 55 -9.73 27.18 34.21
N GLU A 56 -9.72 28.27 34.97
CA GLU A 56 -10.66 28.49 36.05
C GLU A 56 -12.10 28.57 35.51
N PRO A 57 -13.11 28.16 36.31
CA PRO A 57 -14.51 28.28 35.92
C PRO A 57 -14.88 29.74 35.64
N PHE A 58 -15.57 29.97 34.52
CA PHE A 58 -16.11 31.29 34.20
C PHE A 58 -17.12 31.73 35.27
N ARG A 59 -16.94 32.93 35.82
CA ARG A 59 -17.76 33.45 36.93
C ARG A 59 -18.85 34.45 36.50
N GLY A 60 -19.12 34.60 35.21
CA GLY A 60 -20.09 35.57 34.67
C GLY A 60 -19.44 36.83 34.11
#